data_AF-A0AAE4Y8R0-F1
#
_entry.id   AF-A0AAE4Y8R0-F1
#
_cell.length_a   1.000
_cell.length_b   1.000
_cell.length_c   1.000
_cell.angle_alpha   90.00
_cell.angle_beta   90.00
_cell.angle_gamma   90.00
#
_symmetry.space_group_name_H-M   'P 1'
#
loop_
_entity.id
_entity.type
_entity.pdbx_description
1 polymer ?
#
loop_
_entity_poly.entity_id
_entity_poly.type
_entity_poly.pdbx_seq_one_letter_code
_entity_poly.pdbx_strand_id
1 'polypeptide(L)'
;MLSRTADNLYWIARYMERAETLARLLEVGARMSLLPTAQGFRNEWESILNATGQIGAFQKKYDSFAQRNIESFLFFDRDNPSSIASCITAARENGRIVRTALTGQVWDALNTAFQELRQIERTPRSQLELSRLTDWTTKHTAMLRGAIDATLLRNDGYDFLNLGFALERADATARIIDVKYYVLLPRAGVIGAGAENDQWSMLLRALNLNRAFHWAYGGELTAQKIAHFLILNPACPRALMTCGQEIDTALTHLAKLYGRETEAQHLAQGLLQGLNASSPEAIFDEGLHDFLTRFIREIAALAGAVHDSYLSGDM
;
A
#
# COMPACT_ATOMS: atom_id res chain seq x y z
N MET A 1 -2.18 16.60 21.09
CA MET A 1 -2.22 15.20 21.57
C MET A 1 -0.84 14.74 22.05
N LEU A 2 -0.73 13.71 22.91
CA LEU A 2 0.57 13.12 23.30
C LEU A 2 1.23 12.41 22.10
N SER A 3 2.55 12.53 21.95
CA SER A 3 3.31 11.91 20.84
C SER A 3 3.06 10.41 20.70
N ARG A 4 3.00 9.68 21.82
CA ARG A 4 2.69 8.25 21.84
C ARG A 4 1.30 7.96 21.27
N THR A 5 0.31 8.82 21.52
CA THR A 5 -1.03 8.62 20.96
C THR A 5 -1.01 8.85 19.44
N ALA A 6 -0.30 9.88 18.98
CA ALA A 6 -0.07 10.14 17.56
C ALA A 6 0.59 8.95 16.86
N ASP A 7 1.65 8.40 17.47
CA ASP A 7 2.44 7.29 16.93
C ASP A 7 1.58 6.04 16.76
N ASN A 8 0.78 5.70 17.78
CA ASN A 8 -0.13 4.56 17.70
C ASN A 8 -1.18 4.73 16.60
N LEU A 9 -1.83 5.91 16.50
CA LEU A 9 -2.82 6.19 15.46
C LEU A 9 -2.22 6.14 14.06
N TYR A 10 -1.05 6.77 13.88
CA TYR A 10 -0.30 6.76 12.64
C TYR A 10 0.03 5.32 12.18
N TRP A 11 0.54 4.49 13.10
CA TRP A 11 0.90 3.11 12.77
C TRP A 11 -0.30 2.18 12.58
N ILE A 12 -1.44 2.41 13.25
CA ILE A 12 -2.69 1.66 12.95
C ILE A 12 -3.01 1.75 11.46
N ALA A 13 -3.00 2.97 10.92
CA ALA A 13 -3.32 3.20 9.52
C ALA A 13 -2.30 2.54 8.58
N ARG A 14 -1.01 2.69 8.86
CA ARG A 14 0.06 2.06 8.06
C ARG A 14 -0.03 0.55 8.03
N TYR A 15 -0.23 -0.10 9.19
CA TYR A 15 -0.37 -1.55 9.24
C TYR A 15 -1.58 -2.04 8.44
N MET A 16 -2.69 -1.32 8.50
CA MET A 16 -3.92 -1.71 7.81
C MET A 16 -3.81 -1.53 6.29
N GLU A 17 -3.24 -0.42 5.80
CA GLU A 17 -2.96 -0.23 4.37
C GLU A 17 -1.94 -1.27 3.84
N ARG A 18 -0.93 -1.63 4.64
CA ARG A 18 0.03 -2.68 4.30
C ARG A 18 -0.62 -4.04 4.17
N ALA A 19 -1.47 -4.40 5.14
CA ALA A 19 -2.22 -5.67 5.11
C ALA A 19 -3.10 -5.75 3.86
N GLU A 20 -3.83 -4.68 3.52
CA GLU A 20 -4.63 -4.61 2.31
C GLU A 20 -3.79 -4.75 1.04
N THR A 21 -2.66 -4.04 0.97
CA THR A 21 -1.74 -4.09 -0.17
C THR A 21 -1.22 -5.51 -0.40
N LEU A 22 -0.80 -6.21 0.66
CA LEU A 22 -0.35 -7.60 0.56
C LEU A 22 -1.46 -8.55 0.14
N ALA A 23 -2.68 -8.38 0.65
CA ALA A 23 -3.82 -9.18 0.25
C ALA A 23 -4.10 -9.03 -1.26
N ARG A 24 -4.05 -7.80 -1.78
CA ARG A 24 -4.20 -7.51 -3.21
C ARG A 24 -3.11 -8.16 -4.05
N LEU A 25 -1.86 -8.10 -3.61
CA LEU A 25 -0.74 -8.72 -4.31
C LEU A 25 -0.83 -10.25 -4.32
N LEU A 26 -1.19 -10.86 -3.19
CA LEU A 26 -1.43 -12.30 -3.07
C LEU A 26 -2.51 -12.76 -4.05
N GLU A 27 -3.63 -12.04 -4.14
CA GLU A 27 -4.71 -12.40 -5.04
C GLU A 27 -4.29 -12.35 -6.52
N VAL A 28 -3.47 -11.38 -6.88
CA VAL A 28 -2.94 -11.29 -8.25
C VAL A 28 -1.94 -12.39 -8.54
N GLY A 29 -1.01 -12.67 -7.63
CA GLY A 29 -0.09 -13.80 -7.76
C GLY A 29 -0.85 -15.11 -7.98
N ALA A 30 -1.94 -15.32 -7.22
CA ALA A 30 -2.78 -16.50 -7.35
C ALA A 30 -3.46 -16.58 -8.71
N ARG A 31 -4.10 -15.49 -9.16
CA ARG A 31 -4.75 -15.42 -10.48
C ARG A 31 -3.75 -15.64 -11.61
N MET A 32 -2.54 -15.08 -11.51
CA MET A 32 -1.50 -15.23 -12.53
C MET A 32 -0.95 -16.66 -12.59
N SER A 33 -0.86 -17.36 -11.45
CA SER A 33 -0.43 -18.76 -11.40
C SER A 33 -1.37 -19.72 -12.15
N LEU A 34 -2.61 -19.29 -12.43
CA LEU A 34 -3.60 -20.07 -13.19
C LEU A 34 -3.56 -19.81 -14.70
N LEU A 35 -2.80 -18.82 -15.18
CA LEU A 35 -2.74 -18.45 -16.59
C LEU A 35 -1.59 -19.19 -17.31
N PRO A 36 -1.84 -19.81 -18.49
CA PRO A 36 -0.79 -20.46 -19.26
C PRO A 36 0.22 -19.41 -19.78
N THR A 37 1.51 -19.63 -19.57
CA THR A 37 2.59 -18.76 -20.09
C THR A 37 3.47 -19.50 -21.09
N ALA A 38 3.87 -18.83 -22.18
CA ALA A 38 4.64 -19.40 -23.28
C ALA A 38 6.07 -19.86 -22.92
N GLN A 39 6.60 -19.46 -21.74
CA GLN A 39 7.93 -19.82 -21.22
C GLN A 39 7.87 -20.74 -19.99
N GLY A 40 6.71 -21.35 -19.69
CA GLY A 40 6.43 -21.99 -18.41
C GLY A 40 6.02 -20.97 -17.34
N PHE A 41 5.69 -21.44 -16.13
CA PHE A 41 5.28 -20.58 -15.02
C PHE A 41 6.45 -19.63 -14.64
N ARG A 42 6.45 -18.39 -15.15
CA ARG A 42 7.26 -17.33 -14.54
C ARG A 42 6.83 -17.22 -13.08
N ASN A 43 7.80 -17.16 -12.19
CA ASN A 43 7.58 -17.19 -10.75
C ASN A 43 7.09 -15.82 -10.26
N GLU A 44 5.84 -15.45 -10.57
CA GLU A 44 5.21 -14.18 -10.18
C GLU A 44 5.30 -13.88 -8.68
N TRP A 45 5.39 -14.95 -7.88
CA TRP A 45 5.61 -14.87 -6.45
C TRP A 45 6.93 -14.21 -6.07
N GLU A 46 7.98 -14.42 -6.85
CA GLU A 46 9.28 -13.77 -6.66
C GLU A 46 9.16 -12.26 -6.92
N SER A 47 8.44 -11.87 -7.97
CA SER A 47 8.14 -10.46 -8.25
C SER A 47 7.38 -9.81 -7.09
N ILE A 48 6.37 -10.48 -6.54
CA ILE A 48 5.62 -9.97 -5.37
C ILE A 48 6.54 -9.79 -4.15
N LEU A 49 7.43 -10.75 -3.89
CA LEU A 49 8.40 -10.63 -2.79
C LEU A 49 9.42 -9.51 -3.02
N ASN A 50 9.83 -9.27 -4.26
CA ASN A 50 10.68 -8.14 -4.60
C ASN A 50 9.94 -6.81 -4.40
N ALA A 51 8.70 -6.70 -4.86
CA ALA A 51 7.88 -5.48 -4.72
C ALA A 51 7.65 -5.09 -3.27
N THR A 52 7.52 -6.09 -2.42
CA THR A 52 7.32 -5.89 -0.98
C THR A 52 8.64 -5.75 -0.21
N GLY A 53 9.79 -5.92 -0.88
CA GLY A 53 11.12 -5.87 -0.26
C GLY A 53 11.42 -7.06 0.68
N GLN A 54 10.71 -8.17 0.55
CA GLN A 54 10.76 -9.28 1.51
C GLN A 54 11.47 -10.54 0.99
N ILE A 55 12.01 -10.53 -0.23
CA ILE A 55 12.66 -11.70 -0.85
C ILE A 55 13.76 -12.30 0.03
N GLY A 56 14.63 -11.48 0.61
CA GLY A 56 15.74 -11.95 1.44
C GLY A 56 15.29 -12.55 2.77
N ALA A 57 14.18 -12.06 3.34
CA ALA A 57 13.59 -12.64 4.56
C ALA A 57 12.89 -13.97 4.27
N PHE A 58 12.20 -14.06 3.11
CA PHE A 58 11.56 -15.28 2.65
C PHE A 58 12.57 -16.41 2.39
N GLN A 59 13.63 -16.13 1.64
CA GLN A 59 14.65 -17.11 1.27
C GLN A 59 15.45 -17.67 2.46
N LYS A 60 15.44 -16.98 3.61
CA LYS A 60 16.01 -17.51 4.86
C LYS A 60 15.16 -18.62 5.49
N LYS A 61 13.86 -18.68 5.15
CA LYS A 61 12.90 -19.63 5.74
C LYS A 61 12.43 -20.72 4.77
N TYR A 62 12.41 -20.42 3.48
CA TYR A 62 11.83 -21.31 2.46
C TYR A 62 12.80 -21.50 1.29
N ASP A 63 12.97 -22.77 0.89
CA ASP A 63 13.86 -23.17 -0.21
C ASP A 63 13.21 -23.06 -1.60
N SER A 64 11.90 -22.81 -1.66
CA SER A 64 11.16 -22.68 -2.92
C SER A 64 10.05 -21.63 -2.84
N PHE A 65 9.80 -20.99 -3.97
CA PHE A 65 8.73 -20.01 -4.16
C PHE A 65 7.36 -20.66 -4.44
N ALA A 66 7.10 -21.83 -3.85
CA ALA A 66 5.80 -22.46 -3.96
C ALA A 66 4.72 -21.56 -3.36
N GLN A 67 3.56 -21.45 -4.01
CA GLN A 67 2.45 -20.60 -3.57
C GLN A 67 2.12 -20.77 -2.07
N ARG A 68 2.06 -22.01 -1.57
CA ARG A 68 1.78 -22.29 -0.14
C ARG A 68 2.80 -21.69 0.82
N ASN A 69 4.08 -21.62 0.43
CA ASN A 69 5.13 -21.00 1.23
C ASN A 69 4.93 -19.48 1.26
N ILE A 70 4.58 -18.89 0.12
CA ILE A 70 4.32 -17.45 -0.01
C ILE A 70 3.10 -17.04 0.79
N GLU A 71 2.01 -17.81 0.72
CA GLU A 71 0.81 -17.62 1.53
C GLU A 71 1.14 -17.72 3.03
N SER A 72 1.91 -18.74 3.41
CA SER A 72 2.37 -18.91 4.80
C SER A 72 3.18 -17.71 5.28
N PHE A 73 4.10 -17.22 4.45
CA PHE A 73 5.00 -16.12 4.79
C PHE A 73 4.33 -14.73 4.79
N LEU A 74 3.54 -14.42 3.78
CA LEU A 74 2.93 -13.09 3.61
C LEU A 74 1.63 -12.93 4.40
N PHE A 75 0.89 -14.02 4.64
CA PHE A 75 -0.36 -13.94 5.40
C PHE A 75 -0.15 -14.27 6.88
N PHE A 76 0.50 -15.38 7.21
CA PHE A 76 0.43 -15.98 8.55
C PHE A 76 1.68 -15.84 9.41
N ASP A 77 2.85 -15.65 8.79
CA ASP A 77 4.13 -15.71 9.50
C ASP A 77 4.27 -14.55 10.50
N ARG A 78 4.39 -14.91 11.78
CA ARG A 78 4.49 -13.96 12.89
C ARG A 78 5.89 -13.37 13.07
N ASP A 79 6.92 -14.00 12.51
CA ASP A 79 8.27 -13.40 12.52
C ASP A 79 8.47 -12.47 11.33
N ASN A 80 7.55 -12.47 10.38
CA ASN A 80 7.45 -11.43 9.36
C ASN A 80 6.59 -10.27 9.92
N PRO A 81 7.17 -9.12 10.30
CA PRO A 81 6.42 -7.99 10.83
C PRO A 81 5.48 -7.37 9.79
N SER A 82 5.74 -7.60 8.51
CA SER A 82 4.92 -7.12 7.42
C SER A 82 3.80 -8.09 7.04
N SER A 83 3.74 -9.31 7.58
CA SER A 83 2.65 -10.22 7.24
C SER A 83 1.29 -9.66 7.62
N ILE A 84 0.23 -10.09 6.94
CA ILE A 84 -1.14 -9.64 7.21
C ILE A 84 -1.51 -9.91 8.68
N ALA A 85 -1.17 -11.09 9.21
CA ALA A 85 -1.45 -11.45 10.59
C ALA A 85 -0.71 -10.54 11.60
N SER A 86 0.58 -10.25 11.33
CA SER A 86 1.38 -9.33 12.14
C SER A 86 0.83 -7.91 12.11
N CYS A 87 0.51 -7.39 10.93
CA CYS A 87 -0.06 -6.06 10.74
C CYS A 87 -1.39 -5.88 11.48
N ILE A 88 -2.34 -6.81 11.32
CA ILE A 88 -3.65 -6.74 11.99
C ILE A 88 -3.49 -6.79 13.51
N THR A 89 -2.54 -7.60 13.99
CA THR A 89 -2.26 -7.71 15.43
C THR A 89 -1.64 -6.44 15.98
N ALA A 90 -0.66 -5.86 15.27
CA ALA A 90 -0.03 -4.60 15.66
C ALA A 90 -1.04 -3.44 15.64
N ALA A 91 -1.89 -3.35 14.61
CA ALA A 91 -2.96 -2.36 14.53
C ALA A 91 -3.93 -2.48 15.72
N ARG A 92 -4.34 -3.70 16.08
CA ARG A 92 -5.21 -3.92 17.24
C ARG A 92 -4.54 -3.53 18.56
N GLU A 93 -3.27 -3.91 18.76
CA GLU A 93 -2.55 -3.55 19.99
C GLU A 93 -2.35 -2.04 20.13
N ASN A 94 -2.00 -1.35 19.03
CA ASN A 94 -1.93 0.10 19.02
C ASN A 94 -3.30 0.71 19.37
N GLY A 95 -4.38 0.22 18.76
CA GLY A 95 -5.73 0.66 19.08
C GLY A 95 -6.13 0.43 20.54
N ARG A 96 -5.60 -0.63 21.17
CA ARG A 96 -5.83 -0.92 22.59
C ARG A 96 -5.14 0.10 23.48
N ILE A 97 -3.91 0.49 23.12
CA ILE A 97 -3.12 1.50 23.84
C ILE A 97 -3.82 2.86 23.77
N VAL A 98 -4.37 3.24 22.60
CA VAL A 98 -5.06 4.53 22.39
C VAL A 98 -6.58 4.42 22.39
N ARG A 99 -7.15 3.51 23.17
CA ARG A 99 -8.60 3.21 23.15
C ARG A 99 -9.49 4.44 23.34
N THR A 100 -9.03 5.43 24.10
CA THR A 100 -9.73 6.69 24.37
C THR A 100 -9.70 7.68 23.20
N ALA A 101 -8.77 7.53 22.26
CA ALA A 101 -8.69 8.32 21.03
C ALA A 101 -9.52 7.73 19.88
N LEU A 102 -10.10 6.54 20.06
CA LEU A 102 -10.90 5.84 19.06
C LEU A 102 -12.39 5.88 19.43
N THR A 103 -13.26 6.01 18.44
CA THR A 103 -14.69 5.75 18.64
C THR A 103 -14.94 4.26 18.89
N GLY A 104 -16.13 3.94 19.42
CA GLY A 104 -16.55 2.54 19.58
C GLY A 104 -16.47 1.76 18.27
N GLN A 105 -16.98 2.32 17.16
CA GLN A 105 -16.99 1.64 15.86
C GLN A 105 -15.59 1.38 15.30
N VAL A 106 -14.65 2.33 15.46
CA VAL A 106 -13.26 2.15 15.00
C VAL A 106 -12.57 1.05 15.81
N TRP A 107 -12.76 1.06 17.13
CA TRP A 107 -12.25 -0.01 17.99
C TRP A 107 -12.85 -1.37 17.65
N ASP A 108 -14.16 -1.45 17.45
CA ASP A 108 -14.86 -2.69 17.14
C ASP A 108 -14.40 -3.26 15.79
N ALA A 109 -14.13 -2.40 14.81
CA ALA A 109 -13.58 -2.83 13.53
C ALA A 109 -12.20 -3.50 13.68
N LEU A 110 -11.28 -2.89 14.44
CA LEU A 110 -9.95 -3.47 14.74
C LEU A 110 -10.07 -4.78 15.53
N ASN A 111 -10.89 -4.78 16.58
CA ASN A 111 -11.01 -5.93 17.47
C ASN A 111 -11.71 -7.11 16.79
N THR A 112 -12.70 -6.86 15.93
CA THR A 112 -13.37 -7.90 15.14
C THR A 112 -12.40 -8.53 14.15
N ALA A 113 -11.64 -7.73 13.40
CA ALA A 113 -10.60 -8.23 12.50
C ALA A 113 -9.60 -9.13 13.25
N PHE A 114 -9.13 -8.71 14.43
CA PHE A 114 -8.24 -9.53 15.24
C PHE A 114 -8.88 -10.84 15.72
N GLN A 115 -10.11 -10.81 16.22
CA GLN A 115 -10.80 -12.01 16.70
C GLN A 115 -11.05 -13.02 15.58
N GLU A 116 -11.47 -12.56 14.41
CA GLU A 116 -11.66 -13.42 13.23
C GLU A 116 -10.33 -13.99 12.73
N LEU A 117 -9.24 -13.21 12.74
CA LEU A 117 -7.90 -13.71 12.43
C LEU A 117 -7.52 -14.89 13.32
N ARG A 118 -7.79 -14.79 14.63
CA ARG A 118 -7.52 -15.88 15.59
C ARG A 118 -8.34 -17.13 15.30
N GLN A 119 -9.53 -16.99 14.70
CA GLN A 119 -10.33 -18.13 14.26
C GLN A 119 -9.74 -18.74 12.98
N ILE A 120 -9.37 -17.91 12.00
CA ILE A 120 -8.70 -18.34 10.76
C ILE A 120 -7.40 -19.10 11.07
N GLU A 121 -6.60 -18.64 12.04
CA GLU A 121 -5.36 -19.31 12.48
C GLU A 121 -5.59 -20.70 13.09
N ARG A 122 -6.79 -21.00 13.61
CA ARG A 122 -7.13 -22.32 14.16
C ARG A 122 -7.59 -23.30 13.08
N THR A 123 -7.96 -22.81 11.90
CA THR A 123 -8.38 -23.65 10.78
C THR A 123 -7.16 -24.23 10.07
N PRO A 124 -7.13 -25.53 9.75
CA PRO A 124 -6.05 -26.12 8.98
C PRO A 124 -5.85 -25.40 7.64
N ARG A 125 -4.59 -25.13 7.27
CA ARG A 125 -4.26 -24.38 6.05
C ARG A 125 -4.85 -24.99 4.78
N SER A 126 -4.97 -26.32 4.73
CA SER A 126 -5.55 -27.04 3.59
C SER A 126 -7.04 -26.76 3.35
N GLN A 127 -7.74 -26.13 4.30
CA GLN A 127 -9.15 -25.77 4.21
C GLN A 127 -9.36 -24.26 3.97
N LEU A 128 -8.27 -23.49 3.89
CA LEU A 128 -8.30 -22.06 3.69
C LEU A 128 -8.04 -21.75 2.21
N GLU A 129 -9.03 -21.11 1.58
CA GLU A 129 -8.90 -20.60 0.22
C GLU A 129 -8.27 -19.21 0.26
N LEU A 130 -7.22 -18.99 -0.54
CA LEU A 130 -6.52 -17.70 -0.58
C LEU A 130 -7.46 -16.54 -0.92
N SER A 131 -8.40 -16.72 -1.85
CA SER A 131 -9.38 -15.69 -2.21
C SER A 131 -10.24 -15.26 -1.00
N ARG A 132 -10.64 -16.21 -0.14
CA ARG A 132 -11.38 -15.88 1.09
C ARG A 132 -10.53 -15.10 2.07
N LEU A 133 -9.24 -15.40 2.15
CA LEU A 133 -8.29 -14.70 3.01
C LEU A 133 -8.08 -13.26 2.52
N THR A 134 -7.88 -13.06 1.22
CA THR A 134 -7.67 -11.73 0.63
C THR A 134 -8.94 -10.87 0.68
N ASP A 135 -10.10 -11.45 0.37
CA ASP A 135 -11.42 -10.80 0.52
C ASP A 135 -11.67 -10.39 1.98
N TRP A 136 -11.33 -11.27 2.92
CA TRP A 136 -11.46 -10.97 4.34
C TRP A 136 -10.58 -9.78 4.77
N THR A 137 -9.31 -9.73 4.36
CA THR A 137 -8.40 -8.63 4.69
C THR A 137 -8.87 -7.30 4.10
N THR A 138 -9.28 -7.30 2.83
CA THR A 138 -9.76 -6.08 2.16
C THR A 138 -11.07 -5.57 2.77
N LYS A 139 -12.00 -6.48 3.13
CA LYS A 139 -13.25 -6.14 3.82
C LYS A 139 -13.01 -5.46 5.17
N HIS A 140 -12.10 -5.99 5.98
CA HIS A 140 -11.80 -5.40 7.31
C HIS A 140 -11.11 -4.05 7.20
N THR A 141 -10.22 -3.87 6.21
CA THR A 141 -9.58 -2.57 5.96
C THR A 141 -10.61 -1.52 5.51
N ALA A 142 -11.52 -1.90 4.62
CA ALA A 142 -12.61 -1.03 4.18
C ALA A 142 -13.58 -0.68 5.34
N MET A 143 -13.91 -1.64 6.20
CA MET A 143 -14.76 -1.43 7.37
C MET A 143 -14.11 -0.46 8.36
N LEU A 144 -12.81 -0.61 8.61
CA LEU A 144 -12.06 0.31 9.46
C LEU A 144 -12.07 1.72 8.88
N ARG A 145 -11.75 1.87 7.59
CA ARG A 145 -11.74 3.17 6.90
C ARG A 145 -13.12 3.84 6.96
N GLY A 146 -14.19 3.09 6.68
CA GLY A 146 -15.55 3.58 6.80
C GLY A 146 -15.92 4.02 8.21
N ALA A 147 -15.50 3.27 9.25
CA ALA A 147 -15.73 3.64 10.64
C ALA A 147 -14.97 4.92 11.04
N ILE A 148 -13.73 5.08 10.59
CA ILE A 148 -12.92 6.29 10.77
C ILE A 148 -13.64 7.49 10.16
N ASP A 149 -14.01 7.38 8.89
CA ASP A 149 -14.61 8.48 8.14
C ASP A 149 -15.98 8.88 8.70
N ALA A 150 -16.78 7.90 9.13
CA ALA A 150 -18.14 8.13 9.61
C ALA A 150 -18.22 8.69 11.04
N THR A 151 -17.23 8.41 11.90
CA THR A 151 -17.39 8.64 13.36
C THR A 151 -16.32 9.48 14.03
N LEU A 152 -15.10 9.57 13.48
CA LEU A 152 -14.05 10.38 14.11
C LEU A 152 -14.24 11.87 13.82
N LEU A 153 -14.03 12.70 14.84
CA LEU A 153 -13.90 14.15 14.66
C LEU A 153 -12.71 14.45 13.75
N ARG A 154 -12.81 15.53 12.96
CA ARG A 154 -11.73 16.01 12.09
C ARG A 154 -10.71 16.80 12.91
N ASN A 155 -9.99 16.08 13.78
CA ASN A 155 -8.94 16.58 14.66
C ASN A 155 -7.58 15.95 14.31
N ASP A 156 -6.55 16.25 15.12
CA ASP A 156 -5.21 15.67 14.96
C ASP A 156 -5.22 14.14 14.84
N GLY A 157 -5.99 13.44 15.67
CA GLY A 157 -6.09 11.97 15.60
C GLY A 157 -6.60 11.46 14.24
N TYR A 158 -7.58 12.14 13.64
CA TYR A 158 -8.04 11.84 12.27
C TYR A 158 -6.95 12.14 11.24
N ASP A 159 -6.26 13.27 11.36
CA ASP A 159 -5.18 13.63 10.42
C ASP A 159 -4.00 12.65 10.50
N PHE A 160 -3.61 12.18 11.69
CA PHE A 160 -2.55 11.16 11.82
C PHE A 160 -2.93 9.80 11.21
N LEU A 161 -4.19 9.38 11.35
CA LEU A 161 -4.68 8.17 10.66
C LEU A 161 -4.60 8.36 9.14
N ASN A 162 -5.09 9.49 8.62
CA ASN A 162 -5.05 9.77 7.18
C ASN A 162 -3.63 9.86 6.63
N LEU A 163 -2.73 10.53 7.36
CA LEU A 163 -1.33 10.63 7.03
C LEU A 163 -0.67 9.25 6.94
N GLY A 164 -0.96 8.35 7.90
CA GLY A 164 -0.48 6.97 7.88
C GLY A 164 -0.97 6.19 6.67
N PHE A 165 -2.28 6.26 6.36
CA PHE A 165 -2.85 5.60 5.18
C PHE A 165 -2.20 6.11 3.88
N ALA A 166 -2.11 7.43 3.72
CA ALA A 166 -1.62 8.05 2.50
C ALA A 166 -0.12 7.77 2.26
N LEU A 167 0.72 7.84 3.31
CA LEU A 167 2.15 7.51 3.19
C LEU A 167 2.40 6.05 2.84
N GLU A 168 1.71 5.12 3.50
CA GLU A 168 1.87 3.70 3.20
C GLU A 168 1.36 3.38 1.79
N ARG A 169 0.24 3.98 1.38
CA ARG A 169 -0.32 3.81 0.03
C ARG A 169 0.61 4.36 -1.04
N ALA A 170 1.22 5.53 -0.82
CA ALA A 170 2.17 6.14 -1.75
C ALA A 170 3.38 5.22 -1.98
N ASP A 171 4.02 4.75 -0.91
CA ASP A 171 5.16 3.82 -1.00
C ASP A 171 4.76 2.51 -1.68
N ALA A 172 3.63 1.92 -1.27
CA ALA A 172 3.12 0.69 -1.85
C ALA A 172 2.82 0.82 -3.35
N THR A 173 2.10 1.87 -3.77
CA THR A 173 1.80 2.11 -5.19
C THR A 173 3.09 2.28 -5.99
N ALA A 174 4.05 3.07 -5.49
CA ALA A 174 5.31 3.27 -6.20
C ALA A 174 6.07 1.96 -6.42
N ARG A 175 6.21 1.12 -5.38
CA ARG A 175 6.87 -0.20 -5.49
C ARG A 175 6.16 -1.17 -6.42
N ILE A 176 4.82 -1.14 -6.42
CA ILE A 176 3.99 -1.98 -7.28
C ILE A 176 4.18 -1.62 -8.75
N ILE A 177 4.24 -0.32 -9.08
CA ILE A 177 4.55 0.14 -10.44
C ILE A 177 5.98 -0.26 -10.79
N ASP A 178 6.93 -0.04 -9.88
CA ASP A 178 8.36 -0.23 -10.12
C ASP A 178 8.74 -1.68 -10.46
N VAL A 179 8.24 -2.64 -9.70
CA VAL A 179 8.54 -4.05 -9.97
C VAL A 179 7.90 -4.54 -11.26
N LYS A 180 6.76 -4.00 -11.64
CA LYS A 180 6.15 -4.32 -12.93
C LYS A 180 6.86 -3.61 -14.09
N TYR A 181 7.63 -2.55 -13.87
CA TYR A 181 8.46 -1.96 -14.92
C TYR A 181 9.56 -2.92 -15.40
N TYR A 182 10.29 -3.60 -14.50
CA TYR A 182 11.40 -4.48 -14.89
C TYR A 182 11.01 -5.88 -15.37
N VAL A 183 9.91 -6.43 -14.86
CA VAL A 183 9.47 -7.78 -15.23
C VAL A 183 8.79 -7.80 -16.61
N LEU A 184 8.33 -6.63 -17.08
CA LEU A 184 7.47 -6.49 -18.27
C LEU A 184 8.10 -5.72 -19.43
N LEU A 185 9.26 -5.07 -19.26
CA LEU A 185 9.97 -4.52 -20.41
C LEU A 185 10.36 -5.66 -21.37
N PRO A 186 10.01 -5.56 -22.65
CA PRO A 186 10.66 -6.36 -23.67
C PRO A 186 12.15 -6.06 -23.55
N ARG A 187 12.99 -7.10 -23.45
CA ARG A 187 14.35 -6.93 -23.97
C ARG A 187 14.15 -6.42 -25.39
N ALA A 188 14.65 -5.21 -25.68
CA ALA A 188 14.45 -4.55 -26.95
C ALA A 188 14.59 -5.55 -28.11
N GLY A 189 13.48 -5.81 -28.80
CA GLY A 189 13.39 -6.80 -29.87
C GLY A 189 12.58 -8.04 -29.50
N VAL A 190 11.35 -8.07 -30.02
CA VAL A 190 10.50 -9.26 -30.19
C VAL A 190 9.67 -9.64 -28.95
N ILE A 191 8.39 -9.22 -28.93
CA ILE A 191 7.17 -10.07 -28.89
C ILE A 191 5.91 -9.19 -28.60
N GLY A 192 5.06 -9.04 -29.63
CA GLY A 192 3.60 -8.81 -29.61
C GLY A 192 2.95 -7.85 -28.60
N ALA A 193 2.34 -6.77 -29.12
CA ALA A 193 1.45 -5.81 -28.42
C ALA A 193 0.29 -6.42 -27.58
N GLY A 194 0.02 -7.73 -27.68
CA GLY A 194 -0.98 -8.43 -26.88
C GLY A 194 -0.52 -8.78 -25.45
N ALA A 195 0.75 -9.16 -25.26
CA ALA A 195 1.25 -9.59 -23.95
C ALA A 195 1.44 -8.42 -22.96
N GLU A 196 1.79 -7.25 -23.47
CA GLU A 196 1.95 -6.02 -22.66
C GLU A 196 0.59 -5.56 -22.09
N ASN A 197 -0.49 -5.64 -22.87
CA ASN A 197 -1.84 -5.27 -22.43
C ASN A 197 -2.38 -6.15 -21.30
N ASP A 198 -2.07 -7.45 -21.33
CA ASP A 198 -2.54 -8.40 -20.32
C ASP A 198 -1.93 -8.11 -18.94
N GLN A 199 -0.65 -7.76 -18.90
CA GLN A 199 0.08 -7.54 -17.65
C GLN A 199 -0.30 -6.22 -16.97
N TRP A 200 -0.49 -5.19 -17.78
CA TRP A 200 -1.04 -3.90 -17.34
C TRP A 200 -2.48 -4.02 -16.83
N SER A 201 -3.31 -4.83 -17.51
CA SER A 201 -4.66 -5.15 -17.00
C SER A 201 -4.59 -5.88 -15.65
N MET A 202 -3.61 -6.77 -15.45
CA MET A 202 -3.43 -7.46 -14.17
C MET A 202 -3.03 -6.50 -13.04
N LEU A 203 -2.15 -5.53 -13.30
CA LEU A 203 -1.81 -4.48 -12.34
C LEU A 203 -3.07 -3.70 -11.92
N LEU A 204 -3.86 -3.27 -12.89
CA LEU A 204 -5.09 -2.53 -12.62
C LEU A 204 -6.13 -3.40 -11.89
N ARG A 205 -6.19 -4.71 -12.16
CA ARG A 205 -7.03 -5.65 -11.40
C ARG A 205 -6.53 -5.84 -9.98
N ALA A 206 -5.22 -5.87 -9.74
CA ALA A 206 -4.63 -5.94 -8.38
C ALA A 206 -5.13 -4.80 -7.50
N LEU A 207 -5.12 -3.60 -8.08
CA LEU A 207 -5.51 -2.39 -7.40
C LEU A 207 -7.04 -2.21 -7.38
N ASN A 208 -7.83 -3.12 -7.99
CA ASN A 208 -9.26 -2.96 -8.28
C ASN A 208 -9.60 -1.68 -9.06
N LEU A 209 -8.66 -1.18 -9.86
CA LEU A 209 -8.78 0.05 -10.62
C LEU A 209 -9.11 -0.15 -12.10
N ASN A 210 -9.25 -1.40 -12.59
CA ASN A 210 -9.49 -1.67 -14.01
C ASN A 210 -10.70 -0.87 -14.56
N ARG A 211 -11.83 -0.90 -13.85
CA ARG A 211 -13.03 -0.15 -14.27
C ARG A 211 -12.83 1.36 -14.21
N ALA A 212 -12.17 1.86 -13.16
CA ALA A 212 -11.88 3.28 -13.02
C ALA A 212 -10.95 3.79 -14.14
N PHE A 213 -9.94 3.00 -14.51
CA PHE A 213 -9.08 3.27 -15.65
C PHE A 213 -9.87 3.33 -16.95
N HIS A 214 -10.73 2.33 -17.22
CA HIS A 214 -11.57 2.33 -18.41
C HIS A 214 -12.45 3.60 -18.52
N TRP A 215 -13.02 4.07 -17.41
CA TRP A 215 -13.80 5.31 -17.40
C TRP A 215 -12.95 6.55 -17.71
N ALA A 216 -11.73 6.62 -17.19
CA ALA A 216 -10.87 7.79 -17.36
C ALA A 216 -10.13 7.82 -18.71
N TYR A 217 -9.84 6.66 -19.33
CA TYR A 217 -8.94 6.56 -20.49
C TYR A 217 -9.52 5.85 -21.72
N GLY A 218 -10.80 5.47 -21.70
CA GLY A 218 -11.46 4.86 -22.86
C GLY A 218 -11.04 3.42 -23.17
N GLY A 219 -10.26 2.79 -22.29
CA GLY A 219 -9.96 1.35 -22.31
C GLY A 219 -8.80 0.88 -23.18
N GLU A 220 -8.16 1.77 -23.93
CA GLU A 220 -6.86 1.48 -24.51
C GLU A 220 -5.79 1.47 -23.42
N LEU A 221 -5.15 0.32 -23.24
CA LEU A 221 -4.08 0.14 -22.26
C LEU A 221 -2.75 0.51 -22.93
N THR A 222 -2.14 1.59 -22.46
CA THR A 222 -0.75 1.95 -22.82
C THR A 222 0.03 2.21 -21.54
N ALA A 223 1.33 1.93 -21.57
CA ALA A 223 2.21 2.19 -20.42
C ALA A 223 2.13 3.67 -19.97
N GLN A 224 2.07 4.61 -20.93
CA GLN A 224 1.95 6.04 -20.65
C GLN A 224 0.62 6.41 -19.97
N LYS A 225 -0.51 5.85 -20.44
CA LYS A 225 -1.83 6.08 -19.81
C LYS A 225 -1.87 5.52 -18.38
N ILE A 226 -1.27 4.36 -18.15
CA ILE A 226 -1.25 3.72 -16.83
C ILE A 226 -0.32 4.45 -15.87
N ALA A 227 0.87 4.83 -16.33
CA ALA A 227 1.79 5.66 -15.57
C ALA A 227 1.11 6.97 -15.19
N HIS A 228 0.48 7.67 -16.14
CA HIS A 228 -0.30 8.87 -15.81
C HIS A 228 -1.42 8.56 -14.80
N PHE A 229 -2.19 7.48 -14.97
CA PHE A 229 -3.29 7.15 -14.08
C PHE A 229 -2.87 6.82 -12.64
N LEU A 230 -1.75 6.12 -12.46
CA LEU A 230 -1.25 5.69 -11.15
C LEU A 230 -0.23 6.66 -10.53
N ILE A 231 0.26 7.64 -11.28
CA ILE A 231 1.24 8.63 -10.78
C ILE A 231 0.60 10.01 -10.69
N LEU A 232 0.03 10.53 -11.79
CA LEU A 232 -0.31 11.94 -11.93
C LEU A 232 -1.80 12.24 -11.87
N ASN A 233 -2.69 11.27 -12.10
CA ASN A 233 -4.13 11.52 -12.16
C ASN A 233 -4.75 11.69 -10.76
N PRO A 234 -5.21 12.89 -10.37
CA PRO A 234 -5.76 13.14 -9.03
C PRO A 234 -7.11 12.44 -8.78
N ALA A 235 -7.81 11.99 -9.83
CA ALA A 235 -9.07 11.25 -9.69
C ALA A 235 -8.85 9.77 -9.30
N CYS A 236 -7.62 9.26 -9.39
CA CYS A 236 -7.28 7.91 -8.98
C CYS A 236 -6.93 7.88 -7.48
N PRO A 237 -7.70 7.21 -6.61
CA PRO A 237 -7.48 7.25 -5.15
C PRO A 237 -6.13 6.71 -4.66
N ARG A 238 -5.43 5.96 -5.53
CA ARG A 238 -4.11 5.38 -5.22
C ARG A 238 -2.97 6.05 -5.97
N ALA A 239 -3.24 7.06 -6.79
CA ALA A 239 -2.20 7.75 -7.51
C ALA A 239 -1.23 8.43 -6.56
N LEU A 240 0.05 8.51 -6.95
CA LEU A 240 1.07 9.20 -6.16
C LEU A 240 0.67 10.67 -5.92
N MET A 241 0.08 11.33 -6.92
CA MET A 241 -0.53 12.66 -6.82
C MET A 241 -1.59 12.74 -5.72
N THR A 242 -2.58 11.86 -5.74
CA THR A 242 -3.66 11.87 -4.74
C THR A 242 -3.13 11.58 -3.34
N CYS A 243 -2.21 10.64 -3.19
CA CYS A 243 -1.58 10.38 -1.89
C CYS A 243 -0.77 11.59 -1.42
N GLY A 244 -0.02 12.25 -2.31
CA GLY A 244 0.69 13.49 -2.00
C GLY A 244 -0.23 14.62 -1.53
N GLN A 245 -1.38 14.78 -2.17
CA GLN A 245 -2.41 15.76 -1.77
C GLN A 245 -3.01 15.42 -0.39
N GLU A 246 -3.30 14.14 -0.12
CA GLU A 246 -3.78 13.68 1.19
C GLU A 246 -2.75 13.95 2.30
N ILE A 247 -1.46 13.68 2.02
CA ILE A 247 -0.35 13.92 2.94
C ILE A 247 -0.20 15.43 3.25
N ASP A 248 -0.14 16.26 2.21
CA ASP A 248 -0.01 17.72 2.35
C ASP A 248 -1.19 18.32 3.13
N THR A 249 -2.42 17.85 2.84
CA THR A 249 -3.62 18.28 3.55
C THR A 249 -3.55 17.95 5.04
N ALA A 250 -3.22 16.71 5.38
CA ALA A 250 -3.12 16.27 6.77
C ALA A 250 -2.02 17.04 7.52
N LEU A 251 -0.84 17.22 6.91
CA LEU A 251 0.27 17.95 7.53
C LEU A 251 -0.02 19.44 7.68
N THR A 252 -0.70 20.06 6.71
CA THR A 252 -1.13 21.46 6.79
C THR A 252 -2.16 21.66 7.90
N HIS A 253 -3.09 20.72 8.10
CA HIS A 253 -4.03 20.77 9.22
C HIS A 253 -3.31 20.61 10.56
N LEU A 254 -2.41 19.64 10.67
CA LEU A 254 -1.60 19.44 11.87
C LEU A 254 -0.76 20.69 12.20
N ALA A 255 -0.08 21.26 11.21
CA ALA A 255 0.71 22.48 11.40
C ALA A 255 -0.12 23.65 11.92
N LYS A 256 -1.32 23.87 11.34
CA LYS A 256 -2.27 24.90 11.80
C LYS A 256 -2.76 24.63 13.23
N LEU A 257 -3.13 23.38 13.52
CA LEU A 257 -3.67 22.98 14.82
C LEU A 257 -2.63 23.10 15.95
N TYR A 258 -1.38 22.75 15.67
CA TYR A 258 -0.26 22.86 16.61
C TYR A 258 0.42 24.24 16.59
N GLY A 259 0.02 25.13 15.67
CA GLY A 259 0.58 26.48 15.55
C GLY A 259 2.04 26.53 15.13
N ARG A 260 2.55 25.49 14.46
CA ARG A 260 3.95 25.39 14.03
C ARG A 260 4.09 24.63 12.72
N GLU A 261 4.84 25.20 11.80
CA GLU A 261 5.29 24.49 10.59
C GLU A 261 6.43 23.53 10.96
N THR A 262 6.55 22.45 10.20
CA THR A 262 7.55 21.40 10.44
C THR A 262 8.23 21.01 9.14
N GLU A 263 9.41 20.41 9.24
CA GLU A 263 10.13 19.88 8.07
C GLU A 263 9.27 18.88 7.28
N ALA A 264 8.44 18.09 7.97
CA ALA A 264 7.50 17.18 7.31
C ALA A 264 6.55 17.93 6.35
N GLN A 265 6.04 19.09 6.75
CA GLN A 265 5.18 19.90 5.89
C GLN A 265 5.93 20.43 4.66
N HIS A 266 7.15 20.93 4.84
CA HIS A 266 7.97 21.42 3.72
C HIS A 266 8.31 20.31 2.72
N LEU A 267 8.68 19.13 3.21
CA LEU A 267 8.96 17.96 2.35
C LEU A 267 7.71 17.50 1.60
N ALA A 268 6.54 17.49 2.24
CA ALA A 268 5.27 17.14 1.60
C ALA A 268 4.89 18.13 0.48
N GLN A 269 5.06 19.43 0.72
CA GLN A 269 4.82 20.47 -0.29
C GLN A 269 5.79 20.34 -1.46
N GLY A 270 7.08 20.08 -1.20
CA GLY A 270 8.08 19.85 -2.24
C GLY A 270 7.76 18.63 -3.11
N LEU A 271 7.39 17.52 -2.48
CA LEU A 271 6.94 16.30 -3.17
C LEU A 271 5.73 16.59 -4.09
N LEU A 272 4.71 17.27 -3.57
CA LEU A 272 3.51 17.59 -4.32
C LEU A 272 3.79 18.59 -5.46
N GLN A 273 4.64 19.58 -5.25
CA GLN A 273 5.08 20.49 -6.31
C GLN A 273 5.83 19.75 -7.42
N GLY A 274 6.73 18.82 -7.06
CA GLY A 274 7.44 17.97 -8.02
C GLY A 274 6.49 17.14 -8.88
N LEU A 275 5.48 16.52 -8.26
CA LEU A 275 4.44 15.79 -8.99
C LEU A 275 3.62 16.70 -9.92
N ASN A 276 3.24 17.90 -9.48
CA ASN A 276 2.48 18.85 -10.31
C ASN A 276 3.28 19.40 -11.50
N ALA A 277 4.60 19.50 -11.35
CA ALA A 277 5.50 19.93 -12.42
C ALA A 277 5.88 18.80 -13.39
N SER A 278 5.54 17.56 -13.07
CA SER A 278 5.88 16.39 -13.88
C SER A 278 4.86 16.15 -15.00
N SER A 279 5.32 15.59 -16.11
CA SER A 279 4.47 15.03 -17.17
C SER A 279 4.84 13.56 -17.40
N PRO A 280 3.96 12.75 -18.03
CA PRO A 280 4.32 11.38 -18.39
C PRO A 280 5.61 11.32 -19.22
N GLU A 281 5.76 12.21 -20.19
CA GLU A 281 6.93 12.28 -21.07
C GLU A 281 8.20 12.51 -20.26
N ALA A 282 8.20 13.51 -19.37
CA ALA A 282 9.34 13.81 -18.50
C ALA A 282 9.72 12.62 -17.58
N ILE A 283 8.72 11.88 -17.07
CA ILE A 283 8.95 10.68 -16.25
C ILE A 283 9.59 9.56 -17.08
N PHE A 284 9.15 9.35 -18.32
CA PHE A 284 9.76 8.34 -19.19
C PHE A 284 11.15 8.75 -19.67
N ASP A 285 11.40 10.05 -19.87
CA ASP A 285 12.71 10.60 -20.22
C ASP A 285 13.71 10.49 -19.04
N GLU A 286 13.27 10.71 -17.79
CA GLU A 286 14.07 10.43 -16.57
C GLU A 286 14.33 8.92 -16.42
N GLY A 287 13.38 8.10 -16.87
CA GLY A 287 13.33 6.66 -16.62
C GLY A 287 12.36 6.35 -15.47
N LEU A 288 11.34 5.53 -15.74
CA LEU A 288 10.27 5.29 -14.78
C LEU A 288 10.77 4.68 -13.46
N HIS A 289 11.75 3.76 -13.51
CA HIS A 289 12.35 3.22 -12.30
C HIS A 289 13.09 4.27 -11.47
N ASP A 290 13.89 5.10 -12.14
CA ASP A 290 14.71 6.10 -11.47
C ASP A 290 13.82 7.13 -10.77
N PHE A 291 12.74 7.55 -11.46
CA PHE A 291 11.68 8.35 -10.89
C PHE A 291 11.04 7.69 -9.65
N LEU A 292 10.60 6.43 -9.77
CA LEU A 292 9.92 5.71 -8.67
C LEU A 292 10.87 5.45 -7.49
N THR A 293 12.14 5.14 -7.75
CA THR A 293 13.17 4.95 -6.73
C THR A 293 13.44 6.24 -5.98
N ARG A 294 13.52 7.37 -6.70
CA ARG A 294 13.63 8.70 -6.09
C ARG A 294 12.40 9.02 -5.24
N PHE A 295 11.19 8.80 -5.76
CA PHE A 295 9.93 9.02 -5.04
C PHE A 295 9.85 8.18 -3.75
N ILE A 296 10.23 6.89 -3.80
CA ILE A 296 10.27 6.01 -2.62
C ILE A 296 11.20 6.58 -1.54
N ARG A 297 12.37 7.14 -1.94
CA ARG A 297 13.30 7.77 -0.99
C ARG A 297 12.72 9.06 -0.40
N GLU A 298 12.04 9.88 -1.21
CA GLU A 298 11.37 11.10 -0.75
C GLU A 298 10.27 10.79 0.26
N ILE A 299 9.43 9.78 0.00
CA ILE A 299 8.40 9.31 0.95
C ILE A 299 9.02 8.76 2.23
N ALA A 300 10.13 8.02 2.15
CA ALA A 300 10.83 7.53 3.33
C ALA A 300 11.42 8.68 4.18
N ALA A 301 12.02 9.69 3.55
CA ALA A 301 12.53 10.88 4.22
C ALA A 301 11.39 11.67 4.90
N LEU A 302 10.26 11.84 4.21
CA LEU A 302 9.06 12.47 4.75
C LEU A 302 8.52 11.70 5.96
N ALA A 303 8.45 10.36 5.90
CA ALA A 303 8.03 9.55 7.03
C ALA A 303 8.97 9.69 8.24
N GLY A 304 10.28 9.82 8.01
CA GLY A 304 11.26 10.16 9.05
C GLY A 304 11.00 11.53 9.67
N ALA A 305 10.81 12.56 8.85
CA ALA A 305 10.49 13.90 9.34
C ALA A 305 9.17 13.96 10.13
N VAL A 306 8.15 13.18 9.74
CA VAL A 306 6.91 13.02 10.51
C VAL A 306 7.19 12.41 11.87
N HIS A 307 8.02 11.36 11.93
CA HIS A 307 8.40 10.72 13.18
C HIS A 307 9.08 11.72 14.13
N ASP A 308 10.09 12.42 13.64
CA ASP A 308 10.87 13.38 14.43
C ASP A 308 10.04 14.58 14.86
N SER A 309 9.11 15.03 14.01
CA SER A 309 8.29 16.21 14.28
C SER A 309 7.12 15.93 15.22
N TYR A 310 6.52 14.75 15.19
CA TYR A 310 5.25 14.50 15.88
C TYR A 310 5.23 13.26 16.79
N LEU A 311 6.11 12.28 16.58
CA LEU A 311 5.99 10.95 17.17
C LEU A 311 7.09 10.63 18.20
N SER A 312 8.26 11.28 18.13
CA SER A 312 9.43 11.03 18.98
C SER A 312 9.28 11.49 20.44
N GLY A 313 8.35 12.40 20.73
CA GLY A 313 8.09 12.90 22.09
C GLY A 313 8.87 14.15 22.49
N ASP A 314 9.65 14.74 21.60
CA ASP A 314 10.32 16.03 21.80
C ASP A 314 9.38 17.25 21.59
N MET A 315 8.06 17.05 21.72
CA MET A 315 7.05 18.11 21.67
C MET A 315 6.85 18.77 23.03
#